data_AF-A0AAV4M865-F1
#
_entry.id   AF-A0AAV4M865-F1
#
_cell.length_a   1.000
_cell.length_b   1.000
_cell.length_c   1.000
_cell.angle_alpha   90.00
_cell.angle_beta   90.00
_cell.angle_gamma   90.00
#
_symmetry.space_group_name_H-M   'P 1'
#
loop_
_entity.id
_entity.type
_entity.pdbx_description
1 polymer ?
#
loop_
_entity_poly.entity_id
_entity_poly.type
_entity_poly.pdbx_seq_one_letter_code
_entity_poly.pdbx_strand_id
1 'polypeptide(L)'
;MEYELSFLGEDDSVLFRTKNTSCIFDKMLLTETPYQMMENKTGMEETSAFLSSDIYIVRCRIWNGSAVNIDAEMFFAQTLIGIETFQFFRKIKTFGNGSFHSSITPRQILPLTEINAMALIDTYTTQEANNENVVIIIYPMNGDFRVRTCIVHLVDIEGNLIKYAEADFRYFHSPINRIKMILVFPRNSLLENRAKYLRNDVLTLRCQFTVPSGCNVEEIKADQ
;
A
#
# COMPACT_ATOMS: atom_id res chain seq x y z
N MET A 1 33.52 -11.74 12.29
CA MET A 1 33.25 -10.30 12.16
C MET A 1 31.82 -10.11 12.61
N GLU A 2 31.62 -9.32 13.65
CA GLU A 2 30.29 -9.07 14.22
C GLU A 2 29.81 -7.72 13.72
N TYR A 3 28.50 -7.55 13.55
CA TYR A 3 27.92 -6.25 13.23
C TYR A 3 26.60 -6.00 13.96
N GLU A 4 26.26 -4.73 14.09
CA GLU A 4 25.01 -4.22 14.63
C GLU A 4 24.42 -3.24 13.63
N LEU A 5 23.14 -3.43 13.31
CA LEU A 5 22.35 -2.45 12.60
C LEU A 5 21.41 -1.78 13.62
N SER A 6 21.42 -0.46 13.65
CA SER A 6 20.47 0.35 14.40
C SER A 6 19.69 1.25 13.45
N PHE A 7 18.37 1.28 13.56
CA PHE A 7 17.53 2.27 12.87
C PHE A 7 17.33 3.44 13.81
N LEU A 8 17.55 4.65 13.28
CA LEU A 8 17.53 5.87 14.07
C LEU A 8 16.36 6.77 13.69
N GLY A 9 15.84 7.50 14.67
CA GLY A 9 14.97 8.64 14.43
C GLY A 9 15.77 9.87 13.96
N GLU A 10 15.06 10.93 13.58
CA GLU A 10 15.70 12.20 13.17
C GLU A 10 16.52 12.86 14.29
N ASP A 11 16.17 12.58 15.55
CA ASP A 11 16.89 13.02 16.75
C ASP A 11 18.06 12.09 17.14
N ASP A 12 18.43 11.18 16.24
CA ASP A 12 19.50 10.20 16.42
C ASP A 12 19.20 9.13 17.52
N SER A 13 17.97 9.12 18.03
CA SER A 13 17.50 8.11 18.99
C SER A 13 17.44 6.73 18.33
N VAL A 14 17.85 5.69 19.06
CA VAL A 14 17.83 4.31 18.55
C VAL A 14 16.41 3.78 18.65
N LEU A 15 15.74 3.63 17.51
CA LEU A 15 14.39 3.08 17.41
C LEU A 15 14.41 1.55 17.50
N PHE A 16 15.34 0.95 16.76
CA PHE A 16 15.48 -0.49 16.69
C PHE A 16 16.94 -0.87 16.57
N ARG A 17 17.30 -2.03 17.13
CA ARG A 17 18.63 -2.60 17.00
C ARG A 17 18.57 -4.10 16.74
N THR A 18 19.46 -4.56 15.88
CA THR A 18 19.78 -5.98 15.68
C THR A 18 21.29 -6.19 15.68
N LYS A 19 21.74 -7.28 16.30
CA LYS A 19 23.14 -7.71 16.35
C LYS A 19 23.26 -9.06 15.68
N ASN A 20 24.28 -9.24 14.85
CA ASN A 20 24.51 -10.50 14.16
C ASN A 20 26.00 -10.86 14.21
N THR A 21 26.27 -12.15 14.38
CA THR A 21 27.63 -12.70 14.56
C THR A 21 28.18 -13.37 13.28
N SER A 22 27.39 -13.40 12.21
CA SER A 22 27.73 -14.00 10.91
C SER A 22 27.74 -12.95 9.81
N CYS A 23 28.90 -12.75 9.18
CA CYS A 23 29.18 -11.75 8.15
C CYS A 23 28.76 -12.16 6.73
N ILE A 24 27.90 -13.15 6.57
CA ILE A 24 27.28 -13.38 5.27
C ILE A 24 26.12 -12.40 5.17
N PHE A 25 26.39 -11.21 4.61
CA PHE A 25 25.36 -10.39 3.98
C PHE A 25 24.86 -11.15 2.75
N ASP A 26 24.17 -12.27 2.99
CA ASP A 26 23.55 -13.01 1.92
C ASP A 26 22.48 -12.08 1.36
N LYS A 27 22.54 -11.80 0.06
CA LYS A 27 21.53 -11.04 -0.69
C LYS A 27 20.09 -11.59 -0.48
N MET A 28 19.96 -12.72 0.21
CA MET A 28 18.75 -13.47 0.53
C MET A 28 18.18 -13.28 1.95
N LEU A 29 18.91 -12.69 2.91
CA LEU A 29 18.53 -12.76 4.34
C LEU A 29 17.74 -11.57 4.90
N LEU A 30 17.39 -10.58 4.07
CA LEU A 30 16.25 -9.70 4.39
C LEU A 30 14.97 -10.38 3.88
N THR A 31 14.66 -11.57 4.41
CA THR A 31 13.29 -12.12 4.32
C THR A 31 12.27 -11.16 4.93
N GLU A 32 12.76 -10.31 5.85
CA GLU A 32 12.11 -9.14 6.35
C GLU A 32 12.92 -7.90 5.97
N THR A 33 12.30 -6.99 5.23
CA THR A 33 12.77 -5.62 5.07
C THR A 33 13.01 -4.99 6.45
N PRO A 34 13.95 -4.04 6.58
CA PRO A 34 14.07 -3.16 7.75
C PRO A 34 12.75 -2.71 8.37
N TYR A 35 11.80 -2.39 7.50
CA TYR A 35 10.43 -2.02 7.83
C TYR A 35 9.68 -3.16 8.55
N GLN A 36 9.69 -4.39 8.01
CA GLN A 36 9.07 -5.55 8.65
C GLN A 36 9.70 -5.88 10.02
N MET A 37 11.02 -5.73 10.14
CA MET A 37 11.70 -5.94 11.43
C MET A 37 11.25 -4.91 12.47
N MET A 38 11.03 -3.66 12.05
CA MET A 38 10.51 -2.59 12.91
C MET A 38 9.05 -2.87 13.28
N GLU A 39 8.19 -3.11 12.29
CA GLU A 39 6.77 -3.43 12.46
C GLU A 39 6.55 -4.61 13.42
N ASN A 40 7.30 -5.70 13.27
CA ASN A 40 7.19 -6.89 14.12
C ASN A 40 7.58 -6.63 15.58
N LYS A 41 8.40 -5.61 15.87
CA LYS A 41 8.87 -5.31 17.23
C LYS A 41 8.18 -4.13 17.91
N THR A 42 7.80 -3.10 17.16
CA THR A 42 7.19 -1.86 17.70
C THR A 42 5.68 -1.76 17.39
N GLY A 43 5.15 -2.62 16.51
CA GLY A 43 3.77 -2.54 16.03
C GLY A 43 3.55 -1.44 14.97
N MET A 44 2.46 -1.56 14.21
CA MET A 44 2.15 -0.68 13.07
C MET A 44 1.98 0.81 13.45
N GLU A 45 1.37 1.10 14.60
CA GLU A 45 1.07 2.49 15.00
C GLU A 45 2.34 3.30 15.26
N GLU A 46 3.30 2.73 16.00
CA GLU A 46 4.59 3.35 16.26
C GLU A 46 5.42 3.50 14.97
N THR A 47 5.36 2.49 14.09
CA THR A 47 6.08 2.48 12.80
C THR A 47 5.70 3.65 11.89
N SER A 48 4.42 4.06 11.89
CA SER A 48 3.96 5.20 11.07
C SER A 48 4.49 6.55 11.53
N ALA A 49 4.76 6.73 12.82
CA ALA A 49 5.35 7.95 13.36
C ALA A 49 6.83 8.09 12.94
N PHE A 50 7.54 6.96 12.85
CA PHE A 50 8.97 6.91 12.51
C PHE A 50 9.28 7.17 11.04
N LEU A 51 8.29 7.06 10.15
CA LEU A 51 8.44 7.17 8.70
C LEU A 51 7.78 8.40 8.11
N SER A 52 7.43 9.34 8.99
CA SER A 52 6.69 10.54 8.64
C SER A 52 7.45 11.48 7.69
N SER A 53 8.78 11.32 7.54
CA SER A 53 9.64 12.19 6.73
C SER A 53 10.26 11.55 5.49
N ASP A 54 9.82 10.35 5.07
CA ASP A 54 10.39 9.61 3.93
C ASP A 54 11.92 9.33 4.05
N ILE A 55 12.52 9.56 5.23
CA ILE A 55 13.93 9.35 5.52
C ILE A 55 14.12 8.12 6.42
N TYR A 56 15.06 7.26 6.06
CA TYR A 56 15.46 6.10 6.87
C TYR A 56 16.93 6.23 7.24
N ILE A 57 17.22 6.38 8.53
CA ILE A 57 18.60 6.46 9.03
C ILE A 57 19.00 5.09 9.58
N VAL A 58 20.06 4.50 9.00
CA VAL A 58 20.61 3.21 9.43
C VAL A 58 22.05 3.41 9.87
N ARG A 59 22.34 3.05 11.12
CA ARG A 59 23.70 3.02 11.68
C ARG A 59 24.19 1.59 11.72
N CYS A 60 25.27 1.31 11.01
CA CYS A 60 26.00 0.06 11.09
C CYS A 60 27.21 0.21 12.00
N ARG A 61 27.37 -0.67 12.99
CA ARG A 61 28.61 -0.81 13.78
C ARG A 61 29.21 -2.17 13.49
N ILE A 62 30.50 -2.21 13.20
CA ILE A 62 31.20 -3.44 12.83
C ILE A 62 32.35 -3.65 13.82
N TRP A 63 32.50 -4.87 14.30
CA TRP A 63 33.56 -5.29 15.20
C TRP A 63 34.46 -6.34 14.54
N ASN A 64 35.78 -6.10 14.63
CA ASN A 64 36.79 -7.06 14.25
C ASN A 64 37.56 -7.50 15.50
N GLY A 65 37.17 -8.64 16.07
CA GLY A 65 37.65 -9.08 17.39
C GLY A 65 37.03 -8.27 18.53
N SER A 66 37.80 -7.97 19.58
CA SER A 66 37.36 -7.19 20.75
C SER A 66 37.45 -5.67 20.57
N ALA A 67 37.92 -5.19 19.42
CA ALA A 67 37.99 -3.77 19.09
C ALA A 67 36.77 -3.32 18.27
N VAL A 68 36.15 -2.21 18.68
CA VAL A 68 35.20 -1.48 17.84
C VAL A 68 36.00 -0.75 16.77
N ASN A 69 35.62 -0.85 15.50
CA ASN A 69 36.14 0.08 14.49
C ASN A 69 35.46 1.43 14.73
N ILE A 70 36.24 2.46 15.11
CA ILE A 70 35.73 3.76 15.60
C ILE A 70 35.58 4.78 14.45
N ASP A 71 36.07 4.48 13.25
CA ASP A 71 35.89 5.35 12.09
C ASP A 71 34.45 5.22 11.58
N ALA A 72 33.57 6.08 12.12
CA ALA A 72 32.19 6.17 11.70
C ALA A 72 32.13 6.94 10.37
N GLU A 73 32.10 6.22 9.27
CA GLU A 73 31.80 6.80 7.96
C GLU A 73 30.29 6.91 7.79
N MET A 74 29.83 8.09 7.35
CA MET A 74 28.42 8.33 7.07
C MET A 74 28.18 8.25 5.57
N PHE A 75 27.29 7.33 5.18
CA PHE A 75 26.87 7.15 3.80
C PHE A 75 25.44 7.61 3.64
N PHE A 76 25.16 8.37 2.59
CA PHE A 76 23.81 8.74 2.22
C PHE A 76 23.42 8.00 0.94
N ALA A 77 22.28 7.34 0.99
CA ALA A 77 21.63 6.79 -0.19
C ALA A 77 20.26 7.44 -0.30
N GLN A 78 19.98 8.05 -1.45
CA GLN A 78 18.65 8.53 -1.77
C GLN A 78 17.98 7.54 -2.71
N THR A 79 16.80 7.05 -2.33
CA THR A 79 15.96 6.26 -3.23
C THR A 79 14.80 7.12 -3.69
N LEU A 80 14.73 7.38 -5.00
CA LEU A 80 13.61 8.05 -5.62
C LEU A 80 12.65 6.99 -6.14
N ILE A 81 11.48 6.88 -5.51
CA ILE A 81 10.43 5.95 -5.92
C ILE A 81 9.47 6.69 -6.84
N GLY A 82 9.44 6.28 -8.10
CA GLY A 82 8.45 6.77 -9.07
C GLY A 82 7.05 6.37 -8.63
N ILE A 83 6.08 7.26 -8.82
CA ILE A 83 4.68 7.00 -8.47
C ILE A 83 3.82 7.21 -9.71
N GLU A 84 2.99 6.22 -10.01
CA GLU A 84 1.98 6.32 -11.06
C GLU A 84 0.58 6.20 -10.47
N THR A 85 -0.35 6.94 -11.07
CA THR A 85 -1.76 6.94 -10.68
C THR A 85 -2.62 6.43 -11.81
N PHE A 86 -3.45 5.45 -11.50
CA PHE A 86 -4.35 4.78 -12.42
C PHE A 86 -5.79 4.99 -12.00
N GLN A 87 -6.68 5.05 -12.99
CA GLN A 87 -8.09 5.25 -12.74
C GLN A 87 -8.95 4.47 -13.73
N PHE A 88 -10.08 3.96 -13.24
CA PHE A 88 -11.11 3.42 -14.10
C PHE A 88 -12.49 3.66 -13.52
N PHE A 89 -13.51 3.55 -14.39
CA PHE A 89 -14.90 3.62 -14.00
C PHE A 89 -15.55 2.23 -14.00
N ARG A 90 -16.33 1.94 -12.98
CA ARG A 90 -17.17 0.74 -12.85
C ARG A 90 -18.63 1.17 -12.79
N LYS A 91 -19.45 0.62 -13.69
CA LYS A 91 -20.90 0.82 -13.69
C LYS A 91 -21.57 -0.45 -13.19
N ILE A 92 -22.37 -0.32 -12.14
CA ILE A 92 -23.19 -1.40 -11.58
C ILE A 92 -24.61 -1.13 -12.05
N LYS A 93 -25.09 -1.95 -12.99
CA LYS A 93 -26.44 -1.83 -13.56
C LYS A 93 -27.47 -2.47 -12.63
N THR A 94 -28.73 -2.07 -12.81
CA THR A 94 -29.88 -2.60 -12.06
C THR A 94 -29.67 -2.55 -10.54
N PHE A 95 -29.02 -1.48 -10.06
CA PHE A 95 -28.55 -1.36 -8.69
C PHE A 95 -29.69 -1.42 -7.67
N GLY A 96 -30.86 -0.92 -8.04
CA GLY A 96 -32.04 -0.87 -7.18
C GLY A 96 -32.84 -2.16 -7.10
N ASN A 97 -32.61 -3.11 -8.00
CA ASN A 97 -33.39 -4.34 -8.05
C ASN A 97 -32.68 -5.46 -7.28
N GLY A 98 -33.10 -5.66 -6.02
CA GLY A 98 -32.68 -6.79 -5.18
C GLY A 98 -31.17 -6.87 -4.89
N SER A 99 -30.75 -8.02 -4.39
CA SER A 99 -29.34 -8.35 -4.26
C SER A 99 -28.72 -8.53 -5.65
N PHE A 100 -27.53 -7.98 -5.85
CA PHE A 100 -26.78 -8.19 -7.07
C PHE A 100 -25.43 -8.83 -6.75
N HIS A 101 -25.04 -9.74 -7.63
CA HIS A 101 -23.68 -10.25 -7.68
C HIS A 101 -23.17 -9.96 -9.09
N SER A 102 -22.30 -8.96 -9.23
CA SER A 102 -21.65 -8.72 -10.52
C SER A 102 -20.55 -9.76 -10.68
N SER A 103 -20.47 -10.41 -11.84
CA SER A 103 -19.36 -11.32 -12.12
C SER A 103 -18.01 -10.62 -11.95
N ILE A 104 -17.05 -11.38 -11.40
CA ILE A 104 -15.65 -10.99 -11.32
C ILE A 104 -15.19 -10.65 -12.74
N THR A 105 -14.72 -9.42 -12.94
CA THR A 105 -14.22 -8.99 -14.25
C THR A 105 -12.76 -8.59 -14.14
N PRO A 106 -11.86 -9.26 -14.88
CA PRO A 106 -10.46 -8.85 -14.96
C PRO A 106 -10.38 -7.45 -15.55
N ARG A 107 -9.62 -6.58 -14.91
CA ARG A 107 -9.28 -5.26 -15.43
C ARG A 107 -7.77 -5.11 -15.42
N GLN A 108 -7.22 -4.85 -16.59
CA GLN A 108 -5.85 -4.38 -16.69
C GLN A 108 -5.78 -2.97 -16.09
N ILE A 109 -4.91 -2.79 -15.10
CA ILE A 109 -4.74 -1.51 -14.40
C ILE A 109 -3.50 -0.77 -14.91
N LEU A 110 -2.49 -1.50 -15.40
CA LEU A 110 -1.25 -0.91 -15.92
C LEU A 110 -1.07 -1.10 -17.43
N PRO A 111 -0.50 -0.10 -18.15
CA PRO A 111 0.02 -0.26 -19.50
C PRO A 111 1.11 -1.35 -19.57
N LEU A 112 1.38 -1.83 -20.79
CA LEU A 112 2.33 -2.89 -21.17
C LEU A 112 3.83 -2.58 -20.90
N THR A 113 4.15 -1.80 -19.88
CA THR A 113 5.54 -1.54 -19.46
C THR A 113 5.88 -2.46 -18.29
N GLU A 114 6.54 -3.58 -18.63
CA GLU A 114 7.22 -4.59 -17.80
C GLU A 114 6.43 -5.30 -16.68
N ILE A 115 5.46 -4.65 -16.04
CA ILE A 115 4.63 -5.21 -14.99
C ILE A 115 3.18 -5.20 -15.49
N ASN A 116 2.76 -6.32 -16.09
CA ASN A 116 1.35 -6.57 -16.38
C ASN A 116 0.57 -6.66 -15.06
N ALA A 117 0.25 -5.55 -14.41
CA ALA A 117 -0.62 -5.62 -13.25
C ALA A 117 -2.08 -5.54 -13.69
N MET A 118 -2.76 -6.67 -13.46
CA MET A 118 -4.20 -6.76 -13.55
C MET A 118 -4.75 -6.80 -12.13
N ALA A 119 -5.91 -6.19 -11.93
CA ALA A 119 -6.72 -6.48 -10.77
C ALA A 119 -8.11 -6.98 -11.16
N LEU A 120 -8.61 -7.93 -10.39
CA LEU A 120 -10.01 -8.34 -10.45
C LEU A 120 -10.80 -7.44 -9.53
N ILE A 121 -11.92 -6.95 -10.02
CA ILE A 121 -12.86 -6.22 -9.16
C ILE A 121 -14.12 -7.05 -9.08
N ASP A 122 -14.43 -7.44 -7.87
CA ASP A 122 -15.67 -8.08 -7.51
C ASP A 122 -16.58 -7.07 -6.81
N THR A 123 -17.86 -7.09 -7.15
CA THR A 123 -18.85 -6.24 -6.50
C THR A 123 -20.12 -7.02 -6.26
N TYR A 124 -20.53 -7.13 -4.99
CA TYR A 124 -21.71 -7.87 -4.58
C TYR A 124 -22.38 -7.20 -3.40
N THR A 125 -23.65 -7.53 -3.17
CA THR A 125 -24.39 -7.11 -1.98
C THR A 125 -24.30 -8.16 -0.89
N THR A 126 -24.03 -7.75 0.35
CA THR A 126 -24.18 -8.58 1.55
C THR A 126 -25.33 -8.07 2.40
N GLN A 127 -25.94 -8.96 3.18
CA GLN A 127 -26.93 -8.58 4.18
C GLN A 127 -26.31 -8.81 5.56
N GLU A 128 -26.03 -7.74 6.29
CA GLU A 128 -25.51 -7.80 7.67
C GLU A 128 -26.43 -6.99 8.58
N ALA A 129 -26.97 -7.62 9.63
CA ALA A 129 -27.79 -6.97 10.66
C ALA A 129 -28.91 -6.06 10.09
N ASN A 130 -29.66 -6.55 9.10
CA ASN A 130 -30.73 -5.84 8.37
C ASN A 130 -30.28 -4.71 7.43
N ASN A 131 -28.98 -4.44 7.32
CA ASN A 131 -28.43 -3.52 6.34
C ASN A 131 -27.90 -4.30 5.13
N GLU A 132 -28.40 -3.95 3.96
CA GLU A 132 -27.80 -4.40 2.71
C GLU A 132 -26.61 -3.49 2.41
N ASN A 133 -25.44 -4.09 2.31
CA ASN A 133 -24.20 -3.40 2.02
C ASN A 133 -23.72 -3.80 0.65
N VAL A 134 -23.16 -2.85 -0.08
CA VAL A 134 -22.39 -3.16 -1.28
C VAL A 134 -20.95 -3.34 -0.86
N VAL A 135 -20.37 -4.45 -1.28
CA VAL A 135 -18.99 -4.81 -1.05
C VAL A 135 -18.24 -4.73 -2.37
N ILE A 136 -17.18 -3.92 -2.39
CA ILE A 136 -16.21 -3.92 -3.49
C ILE A 136 -14.97 -4.65 -3.00
N ILE A 137 -14.55 -5.67 -3.75
CA ILE A 137 -13.27 -6.32 -3.58
C ILE A 137 -12.39 -6.06 -4.78
N ILE A 138 -11.14 -5.68 -4.52
CA ILE A 138 -10.10 -5.58 -5.54
C ILE A 138 -9.04 -6.63 -5.21
N TYR A 139 -8.71 -7.49 -6.17
CA TYR A 139 -7.67 -8.51 -6.05
C TYR A 139 -6.56 -8.23 -7.05
N PRO A 140 -5.28 -8.17 -6.65
CA PRO A 140 -4.18 -8.27 -7.61
C PRO A 140 -4.17 -9.65 -8.27
N MET A 141 -4.05 -9.71 -9.59
CA MET A 141 -3.94 -10.99 -10.31
C MET A 141 -2.50 -11.48 -10.43
N ASN A 142 -1.54 -10.54 -10.46
CA ASN A 142 -0.12 -10.85 -10.66
C ASN A 142 0.66 -10.44 -9.40
N GLY A 143 1.54 -11.34 -8.94
CA GLY A 143 2.04 -11.41 -7.57
C GLY A 143 2.96 -10.29 -7.06
N ASP A 144 3.20 -9.23 -7.84
CA ASP A 144 4.00 -8.08 -7.39
C ASP A 144 3.27 -6.74 -7.56
N PHE A 145 1.93 -6.75 -7.60
CA PHE A 145 1.15 -5.52 -7.62
C PHE A 145 1.19 -4.82 -6.25
N ARG A 146 2.09 -3.84 -6.11
CA ARG A 146 2.21 -3.01 -4.92
C ARG A 146 1.32 -1.78 -5.07
N VAL A 147 0.17 -1.78 -4.40
CA VAL A 147 -0.65 -0.57 -4.27
C VAL A 147 -0.10 0.24 -3.11
N ARG A 148 0.07 1.54 -3.30
CA ARG A 148 0.35 2.51 -2.24
C ARG A 148 -0.95 3.02 -1.64
N THR A 149 -1.85 3.52 -2.49
CA THR A 149 -3.16 4.01 -2.04
C THR A 149 -4.23 3.59 -3.02
N CYS A 150 -5.45 3.41 -2.54
CA CYS A 150 -6.62 3.29 -3.39
C CYS A 150 -7.74 4.19 -2.86
N ILE A 151 -8.33 4.96 -3.77
CA ILE A 151 -9.42 5.87 -3.48
C ILE A 151 -10.60 5.48 -4.35
N VAL A 152 -11.76 5.30 -3.73
CA VAL A 152 -13.01 5.07 -4.44
C VAL A 152 -13.90 6.28 -4.30
N HIS A 153 -14.38 6.76 -5.44
CA HIS A 153 -15.33 7.86 -5.54
C HIS A 153 -16.65 7.33 -6.06
N LEU A 154 -17.75 7.85 -5.50
CA LEU A 154 -19.05 7.82 -6.14
C LEU A 154 -19.07 8.89 -7.23
N VAL A 155 -19.69 8.57 -8.36
CA VAL A 155 -19.97 9.53 -9.43
C VAL A 155 -21.46 9.84 -9.35
N ASP A 156 -21.80 11.10 -9.07
CA ASP A 156 -23.20 11.53 -9.06
C ASP A 156 -23.78 11.67 -10.48
N ILE A 157 -25.07 12.00 -10.58
CA ILE A 157 -25.75 12.12 -11.87
C ILE A 157 -25.23 13.26 -12.76
N GLU A 158 -24.57 14.26 -12.18
CA GLU A 158 -23.94 15.39 -12.86
C GLU A 158 -22.50 15.08 -13.29
N GLY A 159 -21.93 13.99 -12.77
CA GLY A 159 -20.56 13.57 -13.03
C GLY A 159 -19.56 14.04 -11.97
N ASN A 160 -20.01 14.65 -10.88
CA ASN A 160 -19.13 15.05 -9.79
C ASN A 160 -18.61 13.83 -9.04
N LEU A 161 -17.37 13.94 -8.57
CA LEU A 161 -16.70 12.89 -7.83
C LEU A 161 -16.82 13.15 -6.33
N ILE A 162 -17.44 12.23 -5.63
CA ILE A 162 -17.60 12.29 -4.18
C ILE A 162 -16.69 11.22 -3.58
N LYS A 163 -15.60 11.64 -2.95
CA LYS A 163 -14.67 10.73 -2.27
C LYS A 163 -15.46 9.96 -1.22
N TYR A 164 -15.44 8.64 -1.36
CA TYR A 164 -16.22 7.76 -0.50
C TYR A 164 -15.32 7.01 0.48
N ALA A 165 -14.26 6.38 -0.06
CA ALA A 165 -13.33 5.62 0.75
C ALA A 165 -11.90 5.80 0.24
N GLU A 166 -10.96 5.66 1.16
CA GLU A 166 -9.55 5.62 0.89
C GLU A 166 -8.94 4.51 1.75
N ALA A 167 -8.03 3.76 1.15
CA ALA A 167 -7.20 2.79 1.84
C ALA A 167 -5.74 3.05 1.49
N ASP A 168 -4.91 3.11 2.51
CA ASP A 168 -3.47 3.29 2.40
C ASP A 168 -2.77 1.97 2.72
N PHE A 169 -1.97 1.50 1.76
CA PHE A 169 -1.30 0.23 1.77
C PHE A 169 0.21 0.35 1.96
N ARG A 170 0.74 1.57 2.20
CA ARG A 170 2.17 1.81 2.46
C ARG A 170 2.76 0.85 3.49
N TYR A 171 1.92 0.44 4.44
CA TYR A 171 2.32 -0.33 5.62
C TYR A 171 1.94 -1.81 5.55
N PHE A 172 1.23 -2.26 4.50
CA PHE A 172 0.77 -3.65 4.40
C PHE A 172 1.79 -4.53 3.69
N HIS A 173 2.58 -5.28 4.47
CA HIS A 173 3.53 -6.28 3.94
C HIS A 173 2.94 -7.71 4.03
N SER A 174 1.70 -7.89 3.62
CA SER A 174 1.16 -9.25 3.41
C SER A 174 1.55 -9.73 2.01
N PRO A 175 1.90 -11.01 1.79
CA PRO A 175 2.09 -11.54 0.44
C PRO A 175 0.89 -11.15 -0.43
N ILE A 176 1.20 -10.33 -1.43
CA ILE A 176 0.32 -9.42 -2.19
C ILE A 176 -0.95 -10.11 -2.72
N ASN A 177 -0.93 -11.42 -2.86
CA ASN A 177 -2.00 -12.29 -3.34
C ASN A 177 -3.31 -12.26 -2.50
N ARG A 178 -3.37 -11.50 -1.40
CA ARG A 178 -4.52 -11.45 -0.49
C ARG A 178 -4.98 -10.06 -0.08
N ILE A 179 -4.50 -8.98 -0.70
CA ILE A 179 -5.04 -7.65 -0.39
C ILE A 179 -6.49 -7.61 -0.88
N LYS A 180 -7.39 -7.96 0.03
CA LYS A 180 -8.84 -7.86 -0.14
C LYS A 180 -9.19 -6.48 0.36
N MET A 181 -9.26 -5.52 -0.55
CA MET A 181 -9.94 -4.29 -0.21
C MET A 181 -11.40 -4.63 0.04
N ILE A 182 -11.96 -4.30 1.19
CA ILE A 182 -13.39 -4.45 1.41
C ILE A 182 -13.91 -3.05 1.63
N LEU A 183 -14.57 -2.50 0.62
CA LEU A 183 -15.32 -1.27 0.79
C LEU A 183 -16.77 -1.64 0.98
N VAL A 184 -17.27 -1.38 2.19
CA VAL A 184 -18.65 -1.64 2.60
C VAL A 184 -19.39 -0.33 2.59
N PHE A 185 -20.53 -0.27 1.90
CA PHE A 185 -21.39 0.91 1.95
C PHE A 185 -22.86 0.56 2.06
N PRO A 186 -23.64 1.31 2.86
CA PRO A 186 -25.05 1.04 3.06
C PRO A 186 -25.80 1.31 1.76
N ARG A 187 -26.30 0.24 1.15
CA ARG A 187 -27.09 0.29 -0.10
C ARG A 187 -28.31 1.18 0.10
N ASN A 188 -28.95 1.09 1.26
CA ASN A 188 -30.14 1.88 1.61
C ASN A 188 -29.90 3.38 1.47
N SER A 189 -28.76 3.90 1.94
CA SER A 189 -28.45 5.34 1.82
C SER A 189 -28.31 5.80 0.37
N LEU A 190 -27.80 4.94 -0.53
CA LEU A 190 -27.76 5.23 -1.96
C LEU A 190 -29.14 5.13 -2.62
N LEU A 191 -29.98 4.21 -2.14
CA LEU A 191 -31.35 4.05 -2.59
C LEU A 191 -32.29 5.14 -2.07
N GLU A 192 -32.01 5.76 -0.94
CA GLU A 192 -32.74 6.96 -0.48
C GLU A 192 -32.39 8.17 -1.36
N ASN A 193 -31.17 8.19 -1.90
CA ASN A 193 -30.63 9.27 -2.70
C ASN A 193 -30.54 8.91 -4.20
N ARG A 194 -31.48 8.12 -4.74
CA ARG A 194 -31.43 7.64 -6.16
C ARG A 194 -31.32 8.77 -7.16
N ALA A 195 -32.06 9.85 -6.92
CA ALA A 195 -32.05 11.03 -7.78
C ALA A 195 -30.67 11.67 -7.89
N LYS A 196 -29.81 11.52 -6.85
CA LYS A 196 -28.46 12.05 -6.82
C LYS A 196 -27.42 11.08 -7.39
N TYR A 197 -27.56 9.78 -7.16
CA TYR A 197 -26.47 8.81 -7.43
C TYR A 197 -26.78 7.78 -8.53
N LEU A 198 -28.04 7.56 -8.91
CA LEU A 198 -28.46 6.41 -9.71
C LEU A 198 -29.15 6.82 -11.02
N ARG A 199 -28.36 7.30 -11.99
CA ARG A 199 -28.89 7.60 -13.33
C ARG A 199 -29.35 6.31 -14.01
N ASN A 200 -30.65 6.20 -14.29
CA ASN A 200 -31.27 5.00 -14.88
C ASN A 200 -30.98 3.72 -14.09
N ASP A 201 -30.99 3.81 -12.75
CA ASP A 201 -30.70 2.70 -11.85
C ASP A 201 -29.28 2.11 -12.01
N VAL A 202 -28.34 2.94 -12.47
CA VAL A 202 -26.91 2.59 -12.59
C VAL A 202 -26.10 3.36 -11.56
N LEU A 203 -25.42 2.65 -10.66
CA LEU A 203 -24.40 3.23 -9.80
C LEU A 203 -23.06 3.28 -10.55
N THR A 204 -22.40 4.43 -10.54
CA THR A 204 -21.08 4.58 -11.16
C THR A 204 -20.03 4.88 -10.10
N LEU A 205 -18.96 4.11 -10.11
CA LEU A 205 -17.80 4.24 -9.24
C LEU A 205 -16.59 4.64 -10.07
N ARG A 206 -15.75 5.52 -9.53
CA ARG A 206 -14.39 5.77 -10.02
C ARG A 206 -13.41 5.24 -8.99
N CYS A 207 -12.64 4.23 -9.36
CA CYS A 207 -11.56 3.73 -8.53
C CYS A 207 -10.25 4.33 -9.04
N GLN A 208 -9.44 4.83 -8.11
CA GLN A 208 -8.14 5.40 -8.35
C GLN A 208 -7.11 4.64 -7.53
N PHE A 209 -6.02 4.23 -8.17
CA PHE A 209 -4.92 3.48 -7.55
C PHE A 209 -3.65 4.27 -7.74
N THR A 210 -2.83 4.32 -6.69
CA THR A 210 -1.49 4.87 -6.75
C THR A 210 -0.55 3.71 -6.51
N VAL A 211 0.41 3.49 -7.41
CA VAL A 211 1.38 2.39 -7.35
C VAL A 211 2.80 2.93 -7.53
N PRO A 212 3.82 2.28 -6.99
CA PRO A 212 5.20 2.53 -7.36
C PRO A 212 5.44 2.11 -8.82
N SER A 213 6.14 2.93 -9.59
CA SER A 213 6.46 2.67 -11.01
C SER A 213 7.93 2.42 -11.30
N GLY A 214 8.78 2.47 -10.28
CA GLY A 214 10.21 2.21 -10.37
C GLY A 214 10.97 2.76 -9.17
N CYS A 215 12.23 2.37 -9.03
CA CYS A 215 13.15 2.94 -8.05
C CYS A 215 14.47 3.32 -8.73
N ASN A 216 14.90 4.56 -8.52
CA ASN A 216 16.26 4.98 -8.81
C ASN A 216 17.00 5.14 -7.48
N VAL A 217 18.21 4.60 -7.41
CA VAL A 217 19.08 4.73 -6.23
C VAL A 217 20.24 5.63 -6.62
N GLU A 218 20.35 6.75 -5.94
CA GLU A 218 21.47 7.67 -6.08
C GLU A 218 22.32 7.61 -4.80
N GLU A 219 23.61 7.30 -4.96
CA GLU A 219 24.56 7.39 -3.86
C GLU A 219 25.00 8.85 -3.73
N ILE A 220 24.73 9.43 -2.55
CA ILE A 220 25.14 10.79 -2.24
C ILE A 220 26.37 10.66 -1.33
N LYS A 221 27.53 11.01 -1.86
CA LYS A 221 28.71 11.16 -1.01
C LYS A 221 28.57 12.43 -0.21
N ALA A 222 28.82 12.35 1.09
CA ALA A 222 28.97 13.54 1.91
C ALA A 222 30.22 14.29 1.43
N ASP A 223 30.04 15.48 0.88
CA ASP A 223 31.14 16.44 0.83
C ASP A 223 31.44 16.87 2.28
N GLN A 224 32.73 16.85 2.61
CA GLN A 224 33.32 16.98 3.95
C GLN A 224 32.89 18.21 4.75
#